data_AF-A0A6B3R2H7-F1
#
_entry.id   AF-A0A6B3R2H7-F1
#
_cell.length_a   1.000
_cell.length_b   1.000
_cell.length_c   1.000
_cell.angle_alpha   90.00
_cell.angle_beta   90.00
_cell.angle_gamma   90.00
#
_symmetry.space_group_name_H-M   'P 1'
#
loop_
_entity.id
_entity.type
_entity.pdbx_description
1 polymer ?
#
loop_
_entity_poly.entity_id
_entity_poly.type
_entity_poly.pdbx_seq_one_letter_code
_entity_poly.pdbx_strand_id
1 'polypeptide(L)'
;MKNIIITLSIILLSNYVQCQVNSNIISKDEFNNIEINNVKLKDIKATNADKDQLDNLFTYDLQRSSNIDPDGEFYNYDFNGFSIGFSGIMGTF
;
A
#
# COMPACT_ATOMS: atom_id res chain seq x y z
N MET A 1 27.01 30.19 -41.75
CA MET A 1 25.62 30.37 -41.27
C MET A 1 24.85 29.06 -41.07
N LYS A 2 25.17 27.98 -41.80
CA LYS A 2 24.48 26.67 -41.71
C LYS A 2 24.53 26.02 -40.31
N ASN A 3 25.63 26.22 -39.57
CA ASN A 3 25.83 25.61 -38.25
C ASN A 3 25.06 26.31 -37.12
N ILE A 4 24.74 27.60 -37.27
CA ILE A 4 24.00 28.38 -36.25
C ILE A 4 22.53 27.93 -36.18
N ILE A 5 21.93 27.62 -37.34
CA ILE A 5 20.55 27.13 -37.43
C ILE A 5 20.42 25.78 -36.71
N ILE A 6 21.40 24.89 -36.89
CA ILE A 6 21.42 23.57 -36.25
C ILE A 6 21.51 23.70 -34.73
N THR A 7 22.41 24.55 -34.22
CA THR A 7 22.56 24.79 -32.78
C THR A 7 21.28 25.38 -32.16
N LEU A 8 20.63 26.32 -32.85
CA LEU A 8 19.39 26.93 -32.39
C LEU A 8 18.23 25.92 -32.37
N SER A 9 18.20 24.98 -33.31
CA SER A 9 17.21 23.90 -33.38
C SER A 9 17.32 22.94 -32.20
N ILE A 10 18.54 22.62 -31.77
CA ILE A 10 18.80 21.66 -30.68
C ILE A 10 18.39 22.24 -29.31
N ILE A 11 18.62 23.54 -29.09
CA ILE A 11 18.28 24.23 -27.82
C ILE A 11 16.77 24.40 -27.64
N LEU A 12 16.02 24.54 -28.74
CA LEU A 12 14.55 24.64 -28.68
C LEU A 12 13.88 23.30 -28.34
N LEU A 13 14.51 22.17 -28.70
CA LEU A 13 13.98 20.83 -28.46
C LEU A 13 14.24 20.31 -27.03
N SER A 14 15.22 20.85 -26.31
CA SER A 14 15.53 20.41 -24.94
C SER A 14 14.49 20.82 -23.89
N ASN A 15 13.54 21.68 -24.23
CA ASN A 15 12.46 22.10 -23.32
C ASN A 15 11.26 21.14 -23.28
N TYR A 16 11.24 20.10 -24.13
CA TYR A 16 10.10 19.18 -24.24
C TYR A 16 10.28 17.85 -23.53
N VAL A 17 11.41 17.62 -22.86
CA VAL A 17 11.56 16.47 -21.97
C VAL A 17 10.93 16.83 -20.63
N GLN A 18 9.60 16.92 -20.60
CA GLN A 18 8.88 16.84 -19.34
C GLN A 18 9.12 15.43 -18.81
N CYS A 19 10.02 15.27 -17.83
CA CYS A 19 10.03 14.09 -16.98
C CYS A 19 8.58 13.84 -16.56
N GLN A 20 8.07 12.64 -16.84
CA GLN A 20 6.67 12.30 -16.60
C GLN A 20 6.28 12.73 -15.18
N VAL A 21 5.40 13.75 -15.09
CA VAL A 21 4.87 14.26 -13.81
C VAL A 21 3.91 13.26 -13.17
N ASN A 22 3.53 12.22 -13.91
CA ASN A 22 2.72 11.11 -13.42
C ASN A 22 3.60 10.17 -12.59
N SER A 23 3.94 10.59 -11.37
CA SER A 23 4.34 9.62 -10.35
C SER A 23 3.21 8.58 -10.24
N ASN A 24 3.52 7.29 -10.22
CA ASN A 24 2.56 6.21 -9.91
C ASN A 24 2.16 6.24 -8.42
N ILE A 25 1.72 7.41 -7.94
CA ILE A 25 1.22 7.61 -6.58
C ILE A 25 -0.28 7.45 -6.67
N ILE A 26 -0.78 6.41 -6.02
CA ILE A 26 -2.21 6.21 -5.83
C ILE A 26 -2.71 7.14 -4.72
N SER A 27 -3.92 7.65 -4.88
CA SER A 27 -4.63 8.39 -3.84
C SER A 27 -4.95 7.49 -2.64
N LYS A 28 -5.32 8.12 -1.51
CA LYS A 28 -5.77 7.40 -0.31
C LYS A 28 -6.99 6.51 -0.61
N ASP A 29 -7.92 6.99 -1.42
CA ASP A 29 -9.14 6.26 -1.76
C ASP A 29 -8.84 5.08 -2.68
N GLU A 30 -7.95 5.25 -3.65
CA GLU A 30 -7.45 4.14 -4.47
C GLU A 30 -6.76 3.09 -3.59
N PHE A 31 -5.87 3.49 -2.68
CA PHE A 31 -5.22 2.58 -1.74
C PHE A 31 -6.24 1.82 -0.86
N ASN A 32 -7.21 2.52 -0.29
CA ASN A 32 -8.24 1.93 0.56
C ASN A 32 -9.18 0.97 -0.18
N ASN A 33 -9.30 1.11 -1.50
CA ASN A 33 -10.12 0.25 -2.36
C ASN A 33 -9.32 -0.90 -3.00
N ILE A 34 -8.02 -1.05 -2.72
CA ILE A 34 -7.28 -2.26 -3.10
C ILE A 34 -7.96 -3.46 -2.42
N GLU A 35 -8.20 -4.51 -3.21
CA GLU A 35 -8.88 -5.72 -2.76
C GLU A 35 -7.91 -6.90 -2.67
N ILE A 36 -8.05 -7.68 -1.60
CA ILE A 36 -7.37 -8.96 -1.38
C ILE A 36 -8.50 -9.98 -1.21
N ASN A 37 -8.60 -10.95 -2.12
CA ASN A 37 -9.68 -11.94 -2.10
C ASN A 37 -11.09 -11.29 -1.97
N ASN A 38 -11.35 -10.24 -2.77
CA ASN A 38 -12.59 -9.44 -2.78
C ASN A 38 -12.88 -8.65 -1.50
N VAL A 39 -11.90 -8.54 -0.59
CA VAL A 39 -11.99 -7.74 0.64
C VAL A 39 -11.14 -6.48 0.49
N LYS A 40 -11.72 -5.30 0.74
CA LYS A 40 -10.98 -4.03 0.62
C LYS A 40 -10.06 -3.80 1.81
N LEU A 41 -8.91 -3.16 1.56
CA LEU A 41 -7.97 -2.77 2.63
C LEU A 41 -8.62 -1.92 3.73
N LYS A 42 -9.57 -1.05 3.37
CA LYS A 42 -10.30 -0.25 4.37
C LYS A 42 -11.11 -1.12 5.35
N ASP A 43 -11.66 -2.22 4.89
CA ASP A 43 -12.51 -3.10 5.69
C ASP A 43 -11.62 -3.96 6.62
N ILE A 44 -10.46 -4.40 6.11
CA ILE A 44 -9.42 -5.07 6.91
C ILE A 44 -8.94 -4.14 8.04
N LYS A 45 -8.67 -2.86 7.73
CA LYS A 45 -8.25 -1.88 8.76
C LYS A 45 -9.32 -1.66 9.82
N ALA A 46 -10.59 -1.67 9.43
CA ALA A 46 -11.70 -1.46 10.37
C ALA A 46 -11.82 -2.58 11.42
N THR A 47 -11.21 -3.74 11.18
CA THR A 47 -11.19 -4.85 12.15
C THR A 47 -10.33 -4.58 13.38
N ASN A 48 -9.39 -3.63 13.32
CA ASN A 48 -8.43 -3.35 14.39
C ASN A 48 -7.74 -4.62 14.93
N ALA A 49 -7.38 -5.54 14.04
CA ALA A 49 -6.75 -6.81 14.39
C ALA A 49 -7.62 -7.76 15.22
N ASP A 50 -8.92 -7.53 15.33
CA ASP A 50 -9.87 -8.45 15.95
C ASP A 50 -10.01 -9.73 15.11
N LYS A 51 -9.75 -10.89 15.74
CA LYS A 51 -9.74 -12.17 15.03
C LYS A 51 -11.12 -12.51 14.48
N ASP A 52 -12.16 -12.37 15.28
CA ASP A 52 -13.51 -12.78 14.89
C ASP A 52 -14.02 -11.93 13.71
N GLN A 53 -13.72 -10.63 13.71
CA GLN A 53 -14.03 -9.76 12.58
C GLN A 53 -13.23 -10.11 11.31
N LEU A 54 -11.95 -10.46 11.44
CA LEU A 54 -11.14 -10.90 10.29
C LEU A 54 -11.61 -12.25 9.74
N ASP A 55 -11.92 -13.21 10.61
CA ASP A 55 -12.45 -14.52 10.20
C ASP A 55 -13.77 -14.35 9.42
N ASN A 56 -14.66 -13.47 9.90
CA ASN A 56 -15.90 -13.14 9.22
C ASN A 56 -15.67 -12.44 7.87
N LEU A 57 -14.72 -11.50 7.83
CA LEU A 57 -14.42 -10.72 6.63
C LEU A 57 -13.89 -11.58 5.49
N PHE A 58 -13.01 -12.54 5.80
CA PHE A 58 -12.45 -13.45 4.82
C PHE A 58 -13.27 -14.74 4.66
N THR A 59 -14.20 -15.03 5.57
CA THR A 59 -14.99 -16.27 5.63
C THR A 59 -14.10 -17.52 5.76
N TYR A 60 -13.04 -17.42 6.55
CA TYR A 60 -12.11 -18.51 6.88
C TYR A 60 -11.68 -18.41 8.34
N ASP A 61 -11.33 -19.53 8.97
CA ASP A 61 -10.68 -19.51 10.28
C ASP A 61 -9.19 -19.20 10.11
N LEU A 62 -8.80 -18.01 10.52
CA LEU A 62 -7.45 -17.49 10.31
C LEU A 62 -6.54 -17.90 11.44
N GLN A 63 -5.37 -18.44 11.07
CA GLN A 63 -4.33 -18.69 12.05
C GLN A 63 -3.69 -17.37 12.44
N ARG A 64 -3.78 -17.06 13.74
CA ARG A 64 -3.17 -15.89 14.35
C ARG A 64 -1.86 -16.28 15.02
N SER A 65 -0.81 -15.53 14.75
CA SER A 65 0.37 -15.47 15.61
C SER A 65 0.45 -14.10 16.26
N SER A 66 0.93 -14.07 17.51
CA SER A 66 1.10 -12.84 18.27
C SER A 66 2.49 -12.75 18.85
N ASN A 67 3.10 -11.57 18.73
CA ASN A 67 4.30 -11.20 19.46
C ASN A 67 4.01 -9.93 20.26
N ILE A 68 4.28 -9.98 21.56
CA ILE A 68 4.14 -8.84 22.46
C ILE A 68 5.53 -8.55 23.02
N ASP A 69 6.05 -7.37 22.72
CA ASP A 69 7.33 -6.91 23.21
C ASP A 69 7.19 -5.53 23.88
N PRO A 70 8.26 -4.99 24.48
CA PRO A 70 8.20 -3.67 25.13
C PRO A 70 7.85 -2.51 24.16
N ASP A 71 8.06 -2.69 22.86
CA ASP A 71 7.89 -1.67 21.83
C ASP A 71 6.49 -1.74 21.18
N GLY A 72 5.76 -2.84 21.33
CA GLY A 72 4.38 -2.95 20.87
C GLY A 72 3.76 -4.35 20.89
N GLU A 73 2.53 -4.40 20.40
CA GLU A 73 1.79 -5.62 20.09
C GLU A 73 1.74 -5.83 18.58
N PHE A 74 2.08 -7.06 18.16
CA PHE A 74 2.11 -7.45 16.76
C PHE A 74 1.25 -8.70 16.57
N TYR A 75 0.20 -8.58 15.76
CA TYR A 75 -0.66 -9.71 15.37
C TYR A 75 -0.51 -9.97 13.88
N ASN A 76 -0.14 -11.19 13.52
CA ASN A 76 -0.06 -11.62 12.13
C ASN A 76 -1.07 -12.72 11.85
N TYR A 77 -1.76 -12.60 10.73
CA TYR A 77 -2.79 -13.53 10.27
C TYR A 77 -2.41 -14.08 8.90
N ASP A 78 -2.35 -15.41 8.79
CA ASP A 78 -1.94 -16.08 7.55
C ASP A 78 -3.14 -16.56 6.72
N PHE A 79 -3.06 -16.33 5.41
CA PHE A 79 -4.10 -16.56 4.41
C PHE A 79 -3.51 -17.20 3.15
N ASN A 80 -3.56 -18.53 3.02
CA ASN A 80 -3.23 -19.24 1.76
C ASN A 80 -2.02 -18.67 0.98
N GLY A 81 -0.91 -18.39 1.66
CA GLY A 81 0.32 -17.85 1.05
C GLY A 81 0.50 -16.32 1.15
N PHE A 82 -0.42 -15.61 1.81
CA PHE A 82 -0.34 -14.19 2.15
C PHE A 82 -0.44 -13.99 3.67
N SER A 83 0.12 -12.91 4.20
CA SER A 83 0.07 -12.60 5.64
C SER A 83 -0.32 -11.14 5.86
N ILE A 84 -1.21 -10.90 6.82
CA ILE A 84 -1.62 -9.56 7.25
C ILE A 84 -1.08 -9.31 8.65
N GLY A 85 -0.18 -8.34 8.77
CA GLY A 85 0.35 -7.87 10.04
C GLY A 85 -0.34 -6.61 10.53
N PHE A 86 -0.70 -6.60 11.81
CA PHE A 86 -1.14 -5.44 12.57
C PHE A 86 -0.11 -5.14 13.65
N SER A 87 0.21 -3.86 13.83
CA SER A 87 1.15 -3.39 14.84
C SER A 87 0.56 -2.21 15.59
N GLY A 88 0.68 -2.20 16.91
CA GLY A 88 0.13 -1.17 17.78
C GLY A 88 0.96 -1.02 19.05
N ILE A 89 0.68 0.04 19.80
CA ILE A 89 1.29 0.23 21.11
C ILE A 89 0.69 -0.83 22.05
N MET A 90 1.40 -1.25 23.10
CA MET A 90 0.83 -2.18 24.08
C MET A 90 -0.54 -1.69 24.59
N GLY A 91 -1.53 -2.59 24.55
CA GLY A 91 -2.91 -2.36 24.97
C GLY A 91 -3.79 -1.58 23.97
N THR A 92 -3.40 -1.44 22.70
CA THR A 92 -4.22 -0.71 21.69
C THR A 92 -5.20 -1.55 20.88
N PHE A 93 -5.16 -2.87 21.03
CA PHE A 93 -6.04 -3.81 20.33
C PHE A 93 -7.01 -4.51 21.29
#